data_AF-A0A8S1RJA3-F1
#
_entry.id   AF-A0A8S1RJA3-F1
#
_cell.length_a   1.000
_cell.length_b   1.000
_cell.length_c   1.000
_cell.angle_alpha   90.00
_cell.angle_beta   90.00
_cell.angle_gamma   90.00
#
_symmetry.space_group_name_H-M   'P 1'
#
loop_
_entity.id
_entity.type
_entity.pdbx_description
1 polymer ?
#
loop_
_entity_poly.entity_id
_entity_poly.type
_entity_poly.pdbx_seq_one_letter_code
_entity_poly.pdbx_strand_id
1 'polypeptide(L)'
;MGCASTRSKIEKIKQDLKIKERQVGKLNDELGRLDKQIEKLQTEGREDEVQLKVQDYEQMKKEKTLLTNDIQRRKKTLKQLEETINKNNSLIDQNDLDKKQIDKKKQQAEYLIVRQKQEEKLAKIGDANEDLMNEEERQEQNEQQYKRVPNSQKRIIQEYPPPNAMYQFKSLETQQNKINNQPQIQKVQSGIYN
;
A
#
# COMPACT_ATOMS: atom_id res chain seq x y z
N MET A 1 5.15 10.39 10.14
CA MET A 1 5.95 11.22 11.08
C MET A 1 7.21 10.55 11.66
N GLY A 2 7.48 9.24 11.44
CA GLY A 2 8.62 8.56 12.08
C GLY A 2 10.03 8.84 11.53
N CYS A 3 10.18 9.31 10.29
CA CYS A 3 11.50 9.47 9.66
C CYS A 3 12.30 10.69 10.14
N ALA A 4 11.62 11.77 10.56
CA ALA A 4 12.27 13.00 11.02
C ALA A 4 13.00 12.81 12.37
N SER A 5 12.41 12.04 13.29
CA SER A 5 13.01 11.76 14.59
C SER A 5 14.26 10.88 14.46
N THR A 6 14.26 9.89 13.57
CA THR A 6 15.42 9.05 13.29
C THR A 6 16.56 9.83 12.65
N ARG A 7 16.28 10.72 11.69
CA ARG A 7 17.28 11.63 11.10
C ARG A 7 17.90 12.55 12.17
N SER A 8 17.09 13.12 13.06
CA SER A 8 17.60 13.92 14.17
C SER A 8 18.49 13.12 15.13
N LYS A 9 18.15 11.86 15.43
CA LYS A 9 19.00 10.96 16.24
C LYS A 9 20.34 10.67 15.56
N ILE A 10 20.34 10.43 14.25
CA ILE A 10 21.56 10.21 13.46
C ILE A 10 22.48 11.42 13.57
N GLU A 11 21.95 12.63 13.37
CA GLU A 11 22.75 13.86 13.48
C GLU A 11 23.36 14.04 14.87
N LYS A 12 22.58 13.78 15.93
CA LYS A 12 23.11 13.82 17.31
C LYS A 12 24.24 12.82 17.53
N ILE A 13 24.10 11.59 17.02
CA ILE A 13 25.14 10.56 17.14
C ILE A 13 26.39 10.97 16.32
N LYS A 14 26.22 11.56 15.13
CA LYS A 14 27.34 12.07 14.31
C LYS A 14 28.11 13.20 15.02
N GLN A 15 27.39 14.14 15.63
CA GLN A 15 28.01 15.21 16.40
C GLN A 15 28.78 14.69 17.62
N ASP A 16 28.16 13.76 18.37
CA ASP A 16 28.80 13.17 19.54
C ASP A 16 30.04 12.32 19.17
N LEU A 17 29.98 11.57 18.07
CA LEU A 17 31.15 10.87 17.52
C LEU A 17 32.30 11.83 17.25
N LYS A 18 32.02 12.98 16.61
CA LYS A 18 33.04 14.00 16.32
C LYS A 18 33.67 14.57 17.60
N ILE A 19 32.89 14.75 18.66
CA ILE A 19 33.39 15.21 19.96
C ILE A 19 34.31 14.15 20.57
N LYS A 20 33.89 12.89 20.59
CA LYS A 20 34.67 11.78 21.17
C LYS A 20 35.94 11.49 20.38
N GLU A 21 35.90 11.54 19.05
CA GLU A 21 37.09 11.39 18.21
C GLU A 21 38.11 12.50 18.48
N ARG A 22 37.66 13.73 18.72
CA ARG A 22 38.54 14.83 19.16
C ARG A 22 39.12 14.59 20.55
N GLN A 23 38.33 14.06 21.49
CA GLN A 23 38.83 13.69 22.82
C GLN A 23 39.92 12.62 22.73
N VAL A 24 39.74 11.59 21.90
CA VAL A 24 40.78 10.59 21.63
C VAL A 24 42.03 11.22 21.00
N GLY A 25 41.87 12.19 20.09
CA GLY A 25 42.97 12.96 19.54
C GLY A 25 43.78 13.69 20.62
N LYS A 26 43.10 14.41 21.52
CA LYS A 26 43.75 15.11 22.64
C LYS A 26 44.48 14.14 23.57
N LEU A 27 43.87 13.01 23.92
CA LEU A 27 44.51 11.98 24.74
C LEU A 27 45.74 11.39 24.06
N ASN A 28 45.75 11.22 22.74
CA ASN A 28 46.95 10.80 22.02
C ASN A 28 48.09 11.81 22.12
N ASP A 29 47.76 13.10 21.97
CA ASP A 29 48.76 14.17 22.08
C ASP A 29 49.32 14.25 23.51
N GLU A 30 48.47 14.10 24.53
CA GLU A 30 48.88 14.07 25.94
C GLU A 30 49.74 12.85 26.27
N LEU A 31 49.36 11.66 25.80
CA LEU A 31 50.17 10.44 25.93
C LEU A 31 51.55 10.63 25.28
N GLY A 32 51.62 11.22 24.07
CA GLY A 32 52.90 11.50 23.41
C GLY A 32 53.76 12.53 24.14
N ARG A 33 53.15 13.47 24.90
CA ARG A 33 53.90 14.39 25.78
C ARG A 33 54.40 13.68 27.02
N LEU A 34 53.59 12.83 27.64
CA LEU A 34 54.00 12.03 28.80
C LEU A 34 55.14 11.08 28.45
N ASP A 35 55.11 10.41 27.29
CA ASP A 35 56.20 9.55 26.82
C ASP A 35 57.53 10.31 26.78
N LYS A 36 57.55 11.52 26.20
CA LYS A 36 58.75 12.38 26.16
C LYS A 36 59.20 12.86 27.54
N GLN A 37 58.25 13.14 28.44
CA GLN A 37 58.58 13.53 29.81
C GLN A 37 59.20 12.37 30.59
N ILE A 38 58.65 11.17 30.42
CA ILE A 38 59.17 9.93 31.02
C ILE A 38 60.60 9.68 30.53
N GLU A 39 60.83 9.73 29.21
CA GLU A 39 62.16 9.55 28.62
C GLU A 39 63.18 10.56 29.19
N LYS A 40 62.78 11.84 29.28
CA LYS A 40 63.64 12.88 29.88
C LYS A 40 63.96 12.59 31.35
N LEU A 41 62.95 12.27 32.17
CA LEU A 41 63.16 11.98 33.59
C LEU A 41 64.00 10.71 33.81
N GLN A 42 63.87 9.72 32.92
CA GLN A 42 64.74 8.53 32.91
C GLN A 42 66.19 8.91 32.63
N THR A 43 66.46 9.79 31.66
CA THR A 43 67.83 10.27 31.40
C THR A 43 68.40 11.10 32.56
N GLU A 44 67.55 11.77 33.34
CA GLU A 44 67.94 12.53 34.53
C GLU A 44 68.12 11.65 35.78
N GLY A 45 67.80 10.34 35.73
CA GLY A 45 67.89 9.43 36.86
C GLY A 45 66.84 9.65 37.95
N ARG A 46 65.72 10.33 37.63
CA ARG A 46 64.65 10.67 38.58
C ARG A 46 63.58 9.57 38.61
N GLU A 47 63.95 8.39 39.10
CA GLU A 47 63.14 7.17 39.00
C GLU A 47 61.75 7.28 39.67
N ASP A 48 61.64 7.96 40.81
CA ASP A 48 60.36 8.14 41.51
C ASP A 48 59.34 8.93 40.66
N GLU A 49 59.80 9.96 39.96
CA GLU A 49 58.95 10.79 39.10
C GLU A 49 58.60 10.07 37.80
N VAL A 50 59.51 9.26 37.29
CA VAL A 50 59.24 8.35 36.17
C VAL A 50 58.08 7.42 36.52
N GLN A 51 58.12 6.78 37.69
CA GLN A 51 57.05 5.87 38.11
C GLN A 51 55.69 6.58 38.20
N LEU A 52 55.66 7.79 38.77
CA LEU A 52 54.44 8.60 38.84
C LEU A 52 53.89 8.91 37.43
N LYS A 53 54.76 9.30 36.49
CA LYS A 53 54.35 9.63 35.12
C LYS A 53 53.93 8.41 34.31
N VAL A 54 54.52 7.24 34.56
CA VAL A 54 54.09 5.98 33.95
C VAL A 54 52.68 5.60 34.43
N GLN A 55 52.35 5.83 35.71
CA GLN A 55 50.99 5.60 36.20
C GLN A 55 49.97 6.53 35.52
N ASP A 56 50.27 7.82 35.40
CA ASP A 56 49.43 8.79 34.65
C ASP A 56 49.21 8.32 33.20
N TYR A 57 50.29 7.87 32.54
CA TYR A 57 50.26 7.36 31.18
C TYR A 57 49.35 6.13 31.04
N GLU A 58 49.47 5.16 31.95
CA GLU A 58 48.62 3.97 31.94
C GLU A 58 47.14 4.30 32.18
N GLN A 59 46.86 5.25 33.08
CA GLN A 59 45.50 5.72 33.33
C GLN A 59 44.89 6.36 32.08
N MET A 60 45.62 7.27 31.42
CA MET A 60 45.18 7.90 30.17
C MET A 60 44.99 6.86 29.04
N LYS A 61 45.84 5.84 28.97
CA LYS A 61 45.72 4.75 28.00
C LYS A 61 44.46 3.91 28.22
N LYS A 62 44.08 3.66 29.48
CA LYS A 62 42.81 3.00 29.82
C LYS A 62 41.61 3.86 29.40
N GLU A 63 41.62 5.15 29.69
CA GLU A 63 40.56 6.08 29.28
C GLU A 63 40.41 6.15 27.76
N LYS A 64 41.53 6.27 27.03
CA LYS A 64 41.56 6.21 25.56
C LYS A 64 40.91 4.92 25.04
N THR A 65 41.18 3.78 25.67
CA THR A 65 40.61 2.49 25.28
C THR A 65 39.10 2.47 25.48
N LEU A 66 38.62 2.99 26.62
CA LEU A 66 37.19 3.11 26.89
C LEU A 66 36.48 4.02 25.87
N LEU A 67 37.05 5.18 25.56
CA LEU A 67 36.52 6.10 24.56
C LEU A 67 36.51 5.48 23.16
N THR A 68 37.56 4.76 22.80
CA THR A 68 37.64 4.06 21.50
C THR A 68 36.54 3.00 21.37
N ASN A 69 36.29 2.23 22.44
CA ASN A 69 35.21 1.25 22.47
C ASN A 69 33.83 1.90 22.35
N ASP A 70 33.61 3.05 23.00
CA ASP A 70 32.36 3.81 22.88
C ASP A 70 32.16 4.35 21.45
N ILE A 71 33.21 4.88 20.82
CA ILE A 71 33.19 5.31 19.40
C ILE A 71 32.79 4.14 18.50
N GLN A 72 33.39 2.96 18.69
CA GLN A 72 33.05 1.77 17.90
C GLN A 72 31.59 1.35 18.08
N ARG A 73 31.07 1.35 19.32
CA ARG A 73 29.66 1.05 19.61
C ARG A 73 28.74 2.05 18.91
N ARG A 74 29.02 3.35 19.01
CA ARG A 74 28.21 4.39 18.36
C ARG A 74 28.25 4.31 16.83
N LYS A 75 29.40 3.99 16.23
CA LYS A 75 29.50 3.73 14.77
C LYS A 75 28.62 2.56 14.32
N LYS A 76 28.55 1.49 15.11
CA LYS A 76 27.63 0.36 14.83
C LYS A 76 26.17 0.80 14.89
N THR A 77 25.77 1.52 15.95
CA THR A 77 24.41 2.05 16.07
C THR A 77 24.06 2.99 14.91
N LEU A 78 24.99 3.87 14.51
CA LEU A 78 24.77 4.80 13.40
C LEU A 78 24.46 4.05 12.10
N LYS A 79 25.25 3.03 11.78
CA LYS A 79 25.05 2.19 10.59
C LYS A 79 23.67 1.52 10.58
N GLN A 80 23.24 0.96 11.72
CA GLN A 80 21.92 0.33 11.86
C GLN A 80 20.77 1.32 11.64
N LEU A 81 20.90 2.55 12.13
CA LEU A 81 19.89 3.60 11.92
C LEU A 81 19.83 4.04 10.46
N GLU A 82 20.98 4.18 9.80
CA GLU A 82 21.07 4.51 8.37
C GLU A 82 20.45 3.40 7.50
N GLU A 83 20.74 2.13 7.79
CA GLU A 83 20.11 0.98 7.12
C GLU A 83 18.58 0.97 7.31
N THR A 84 18.11 1.30 8.51
CA THR A 84 16.67 1.39 8.80
C THR A 84 16.00 2.49 7.98
N ILE A 85 16.64 3.66 7.84
CA ILE A 85 16.12 4.74 6.99
C ILE A 85 16.05 4.30 5.53
N ASN A 86 17.11 3.67 5.02
CA ASN A 86 17.16 3.22 3.63
C ASN A 86 16.07 2.18 3.34
N LYS A 87 15.86 1.22 4.25
CA LYS A 87 14.78 0.24 4.13
C LYS A 87 13.41 0.92 4.12
N ASN A 88 13.18 1.89 5.00
CA ASN A 88 11.92 2.63 5.03
C ASN A 88 11.67 3.44 3.76
N ASN A 89 12.69 4.09 3.20
CA ASN A 89 12.56 4.81 1.93
C ASN A 89 12.20 3.85 0.79
N SER A 90 12.88 2.69 0.71
CA SER A 90 12.57 1.66 -0.28
C SER A 90 11.13 1.14 -0.15
N LEU A 91 10.62 0.97 1.07
CA LEU A 91 9.21 0.60 1.29
C LEU A 91 8.23 1.71 0.88
N ILE A 92 8.60 2.97 1.05
CA ILE A 92 7.78 4.11 0.58
C ILE A 92 7.70 4.09 -0.95
N ASP A 93 8.85 3.94 -1.63
CA ASP A 93 8.91 3.87 -3.09
C ASP A 93 8.09 2.69 -3.63
N GLN A 94 8.16 1.53 -2.97
CA GLN A 94 7.35 0.36 -3.34
C GLN A 94 5.85 0.62 -3.15
N ASN A 95 5.45 1.23 -2.03
CA ASN A 95 4.04 1.57 -1.80
C ASN A 95 3.51 2.56 -2.84
N ASP A 96 4.33 3.53 -3.26
CA ASP A 96 3.95 4.50 -4.30
C ASP A 96 3.79 3.82 -5.67
N LEU A 97 4.62 2.83 -6.00
CA LEU A 97 4.47 2.01 -7.19
C LEU A 97 3.20 1.14 -7.13
N ASP A 98 2.95 0.48 -6.01
CA ASP A 98 1.77 -0.36 -5.81
C ASP A 98 0.48 0.47 -5.90
N LYS A 99 0.48 1.69 -5.33
CA LYS A 99 -0.63 2.63 -5.44
C LYS A 99 -0.92 3.02 -6.89
N LYS A 100 0.13 3.33 -7.68
CA LYS A 100 -0.03 3.62 -9.13
C LYS A 100 -0.60 2.42 -9.89
N GLN A 101 -0.19 1.20 -9.56
CA GLN A 101 -0.75 -0.01 -10.18
C GLN A 101 -2.22 -0.23 -9.82
N ILE A 102 -2.58 0.00 -8.56
CA ILE A 102 -3.97 -0.07 -8.10
C ILE A 102 -4.83 0.95 -8.85
N ASP A 103 -4.37 2.20 -8.94
CA ASP A 103 -5.12 3.26 -9.63
C ASP A 103 -5.30 2.95 -11.12
N LYS A 104 -4.27 2.40 -11.79
CA LYS A 104 -4.38 1.94 -13.19
C LYS A 104 -5.41 0.82 -13.36
N LYS A 105 -5.43 -0.17 -12.46
CA LYS A 105 -6.43 -1.26 -12.49
C LYS A 105 -7.85 -0.75 -12.25
N LYS A 106 -8.02 0.21 -11.34
CA LYS A 106 -9.32 0.87 -11.10
C LYS A 106 -9.82 1.59 -12.35
N GLN A 107 -8.97 2.39 -12.99
CA GLN A 107 -9.33 3.08 -14.24
C GLN A 107 -9.72 2.10 -15.36
N GLN A 108 -9.01 0.98 -15.49
CA GLN A 108 -9.36 -0.07 -16.46
C GLN A 108 -10.73 -0.70 -16.15
N ALA A 109 -11.00 -1.02 -14.87
CA ALA A 109 -12.28 -1.56 -14.47
C ALA A 109 -13.44 -0.58 -14.71
N GLU A 110 -13.27 0.70 -14.36
CA GLU A 110 -14.25 1.75 -14.62
C GLU A 110 -14.54 1.92 -16.12
N TYR A 111 -13.49 1.93 -16.95
CA TYR A 111 -13.62 1.99 -18.40
C TYR A 111 -14.44 0.81 -18.96
N LEU A 112 -14.15 -0.42 -18.50
CA LEU A 112 -14.88 -1.61 -18.93
C LEU A 112 -16.36 -1.55 -18.51
N ILE A 113 -16.65 -1.09 -17.30
CA ILE A 113 -18.04 -0.92 -16.82
C ILE A 113 -18.79 0.09 -17.68
N VAL A 114 -18.18 1.23 -18.01
CA VAL A 114 -18.80 2.25 -18.86
C VAL A 114 -19.06 1.70 -20.26
N ARG A 115 -18.08 1.01 -20.85
CA ARG A 115 -18.21 0.38 -22.16
C ARG A 115 -19.33 -0.66 -22.18
N GLN A 116 -19.38 -1.55 -21.19
CA GLN A 116 -20.43 -2.57 -21.09
C GLN A 116 -21.82 -1.94 -20.95
N LYS A 117 -21.96 -0.87 -20.16
CA LYS A 117 -23.22 -0.11 -20.06
C LYS A 117 -23.61 0.58 -21.37
N GLN A 118 -22.64 1.01 -22.20
CA GLN A 118 -22.93 1.55 -23.53
C GLN A 118 -23.37 0.45 -24.50
N GLU A 119 -22.70 -0.71 -24.49
CA GLU A 119 -23.07 -1.88 -25.29
C GLU A 119 -24.48 -2.38 -24.92
N GLU A 120 -24.84 -2.47 -23.64
CA GLU A 120 -26.20 -2.81 -23.20
C GLU A 120 -27.26 -1.80 -23.66
N LYS A 121 -26.93 -0.51 -23.68
CA LYS A 121 -27.85 0.53 -24.20
C LYS A 121 -28.07 0.37 -25.69
N LEU A 122 -27.00 0.11 -26.45
CA LEU A 122 -27.07 -0.08 -27.90
C LEU A 122 -27.84 -1.35 -28.26
N ALA A 123 -27.62 -2.45 -27.53
CA ALA A 123 -28.38 -3.69 -27.69
C ALA A 123 -29.89 -3.45 -27.50
N LYS A 124 -30.29 -2.77 -26.41
CA LYS A 124 -31.70 -2.43 -26.16
C LYS A 124 -32.32 -1.55 -27.25
N ILE A 125 -31.54 -0.67 -27.89
CA ILE A 125 -32.01 0.14 -29.02
C ILE A 125 -32.16 -0.73 -30.27
N GLY A 126 -31.21 -1.64 -30.52
CA GLY A 126 -31.27 -2.60 -31.62
C GLY A 126 -32.51 -3.50 -31.54
N ASP A 127 -32.74 -4.10 -30.37
CA ASP A 127 -33.90 -4.96 -30.11
C ASP A 127 -35.22 -4.20 -30.30
N ALA A 128 -35.32 -2.97 -29.78
CA ALA A 128 -36.52 -2.14 -29.96
C ALA A 128 -36.77 -1.73 -31.42
N ASN A 129 -35.72 -1.53 -32.21
CA ASN A 129 -35.85 -1.22 -33.63
C ASN A 129 -36.25 -2.44 -34.45
N GLU A 130 -35.75 -3.63 -34.11
CA GLU A 130 -36.15 -4.90 -34.73
C GLU A 130 -37.62 -5.20 -34.43
N ASP A 131 -38.07 -5.00 -33.19
CA ASP A 131 -39.48 -5.13 -32.81
C ASP A 131 -40.38 -4.17 -33.60
N LEU A 132 -39.95 -2.92 -33.79
CA LEU A 132 -40.69 -1.92 -34.59
C LEU A 132 -40.76 -2.30 -36.08
N MET A 133 -39.66 -2.75 -36.69
CA MET A 133 -39.69 -3.19 -38.10
C MET A 133 -40.56 -4.42 -38.29
N ASN A 134 -40.51 -5.38 -37.35
CA ASN A 134 -41.38 -6.55 -37.38
C ASN A 134 -42.86 -6.17 -37.21
N GLU A 135 -43.19 -5.13 -36.43
CA GLU A 135 -44.54 -4.59 -36.30
C GLU A 135 -45.02 -3.92 -37.60
N GLU A 136 -44.17 -3.12 -38.23
CA GLU A 136 -44.46 -2.46 -39.51
C GLU A 136 -44.65 -3.50 -40.64
N GLU A 137 -43.77 -4.51 -40.75
CA GLU A 137 -43.93 -5.60 -41.71
C GLU A 137 -45.23 -6.39 -41.49
N ARG A 138 -45.63 -6.62 -40.22
CA ARG A 138 -46.93 -7.24 -39.89
C ARG A 138 -48.11 -6.37 -40.32
N GLN A 139 -48.03 -5.05 -40.12
CA GLN A 139 -49.07 -4.13 -40.55
C GLN A 139 -49.18 -4.06 -42.07
N GLU A 140 -48.06 -4.00 -42.80
CA GLU A 140 -48.06 -4.01 -44.26
C GLU A 140 -48.61 -5.32 -44.83
N GLN A 141 -48.28 -6.47 -44.23
CA GLN A 141 -48.88 -7.76 -44.62
C GLN A 141 -50.41 -7.79 -44.39
N ASN A 142 -50.88 -7.26 -43.25
CA ASN A 142 -52.31 -7.14 -42.98
C ASN A 142 -52.99 -6.19 -43.97
N GLU A 143 -52.43 -5.01 -44.25
CA GLU A 143 -52.99 -4.08 -45.24
C GLU A 143 -53.04 -4.68 -46.66
N GLN A 144 -52.05 -5.48 -47.05
CA GLN A 144 -52.07 -6.18 -48.34
C GLN A 144 -53.13 -7.29 -48.39
N GLN A 145 -53.49 -7.92 -47.27
CA GLN A 145 -54.65 -8.82 -47.19
C GLN A 145 -55.98 -8.06 -47.36
N TYR A 146 -56.14 -6.88 -46.77
CA TYR A 146 -57.39 -6.10 -46.88
C TYR A 146 -57.60 -5.44 -48.25
N LYS A 147 -56.55 -5.20 -49.04
CA LYS A 147 -56.67 -4.63 -50.40
C LYS A 147 -57.10 -5.65 -51.47
N ARG A 148 -57.14 -6.95 -51.18
CA ARG A 148 -57.56 -8.01 -52.14
C ARG A 148 -59.01 -8.49 -51.96
N VAL A 149 -59.88 -7.70 -51.37
CA VAL A 149 -61.32 -8.06 -51.28
C VAL A 149 -62.12 -7.18 -52.25
N PRO A 150 -62.54 -7.68 -53.43
CA PRO A 150 -63.54 -7.00 -54.21
C PRO A 150 -64.88 -7.14 -53.48
N ASN A 151 -65.47 -5.98 -53.25
CA ASN A 151 -66.82 -5.71 -52.75
C ASN A 151 -67.81 -6.88 -52.91
N SER A 152 -68.14 -7.58 -51.82
CA SER A 152 -69.32 -8.44 -51.77
C SER A 152 -69.93 -8.50 -50.37
N GLN A 153 -71.15 -7.99 -50.28
CA GLN A 153 -72.26 -8.52 -49.50
C GLN A 153 -72.29 -8.34 -47.97
N LYS A 154 -73.25 -7.48 -47.59
CA LYS A 154 -74.20 -7.61 -46.47
C LYS A 154 -73.61 -7.80 -45.06
N ARG A 155 -73.74 -6.70 -44.29
CA ARG A 155 -73.72 -6.68 -42.82
C ARG A 155 -74.62 -7.78 -42.24
N ILE A 156 -74.04 -8.66 -41.44
CA ILE A 156 -74.74 -9.40 -40.40
C ILE A 156 -73.96 -9.13 -39.12
N ILE A 157 -74.57 -8.39 -38.20
CA ILE A 157 -74.09 -8.26 -36.83
C ILE A 157 -74.39 -9.60 -36.18
N GLN A 158 -73.36 -10.39 -35.94
CA GLN A 158 -73.43 -11.59 -35.13
C GLN A 158 -72.73 -11.26 -33.81
N GLU A 159 -73.53 -10.86 -32.83
CA GLU A 159 -73.10 -10.78 -31.44
C GLU A 159 -72.71 -12.19 -30.98
N TYR A 160 -71.41 -12.40 -30.80
CA TYR A 160 -70.91 -13.58 -30.13
C TYR A 160 -70.78 -13.28 -28.63
N PRO A 161 -71.36 -14.10 -27.74
CA PRO A 161 -71.12 -13.97 -26.31
C PRO A 161 -69.62 -14.21 -26.03
N PRO A 162 -69.03 -13.47 -25.06
CA PRO A 162 -67.60 -13.55 -24.80
C PRO A 162 -67.20 -14.98 -24.40
N PRO A 163 -66.12 -15.54 -25.00
CA PRO A 163 -65.64 -16.86 -24.61
C PRO A 163 -65.15 -16.80 -23.16
N ASN A 164 -65.83 -17.59 -22.33
CA ASN A 164 -65.48 -17.86 -20.95
C ASN A 164 -64.19 -18.71 -20.93
N ALA A 165 -63.05 -18.07 -21.19
CA ALA A 165 -61.74 -18.66 -20.99
C ALA A 165 -61.30 -18.36 -19.55
N MET A 166 -61.52 -19.33 -18.67
CA MET A 166 -60.87 -19.39 -17.37
C MET A 166 -59.37 -19.13 -17.52
N TYR A 167 -58.90 -17.97 -17.06
CA TYR A 167 -57.50 -17.80 -16.73
C TYR A 167 -57.19 -18.71 -15.53
N GLN A 168 -56.62 -19.88 -15.79
CA GLN A 168 -55.89 -20.58 -14.75
C GLN A 168 -54.63 -19.75 -14.44
N PHE A 169 -54.67 -19.01 -13.33
CA PHE A 169 -53.47 -18.50 -12.71
C PHE A 169 -52.60 -19.69 -12.31
N LYS A 170 -51.60 -20.03 -13.12
CA LYS A 170 -50.44 -20.76 -12.61
C LYS A 170 -49.69 -19.79 -11.71
N SER A 171 -49.82 -19.97 -10.40
CA SER A 171 -48.92 -19.37 -9.44
C SER A 171 -47.51 -19.84 -9.78
N LEU A 172 -46.67 -18.96 -10.32
CA LEU A 172 -45.23 -19.19 -10.34
C LEU A 172 -44.76 -19.14 -8.89
N GLU A 173 -44.57 -20.32 -8.33
CA GLU A 173 -43.83 -20.54 -7.09
C GLU A 173 -42.52 -19.77 -7.18
N THR A 174 -42.39 -18.74 -6.34
CA THR A 174 -41.10 -18.19 -6.00
C THR A 174 -40.32 -19.30 -5.32
N GLN A 175 -39.48 -20.00 -6.09
CA GLN A 175 -38.34 -20.70 -5.52
C GLN A 175 -37.47 -19.64 -4.85
N GLN A 176 -37.73 -19.41 -3.56
CA GLN A 176 -36.74 -18.93 -2.62
C GLN A 176 -35.59 -19.94 -2.62
N ASN A 177 -34.68 -19.82 -3.57
CA ASN A 177 -33.35 -20.37 -3.39
C ASN A 177 -32.70 -19.53 -2.28
N LYS A 178 -32.87 -20.02 -1.05
CA LYS A 178 -32.06 -19.65 0.11
C LYS A 178 -30.62 -20.06 -0.19
N ILE A 179 -29.87 -19.21 -0.87
CA ILE A 179 -28.42 -19.19 -0.70
C ILE A 179 -28.16 -18.21 0.44
N ASN A 180 -28.23 -18.78 1.64
CA ASN A 180 -27.76 -18.15 2.86
C ASN A 180 -26.22 -18.16 2.83
N ASN A 181 -25.62 -17.12 2.27
CA ASN A 181 -24.20 -16.84 2.45
C ASN A 181 -24.05 -15.49 3.17
N GLN A 182 -24.30 -15.51 4.49
CA GLN A 182 -23.69 -14.54 5.37
C GLN A 182 -22.16 -14.77 5.35
N PRO A 183 -21.32 -13.74 5.15
CA PRO A 183 -19.92 -13.86 5.50
C PRO A 183 -19.80 -13.92 7.04
N GLN A 184 -19.38 -15.07 7.56
CA GLN A 184 -18.88 -15.18 8.93
C GLN A 184 -17.62 -14.31 9.06
N ILE A 185 -17.72 -13.23 9.82
CA ILE A 185 -16.56 -12.46 10.27
C ILE A 185 -15.82 -13.34 11.29
N GLN A 186 -14.71 -13.96 10.86
CA GLN A 186 -13.74 -14.55 11.78
C GLN A 186 -13.17 -13.43 12.66
N LYS A 187 -13.56 -13.44 13.94
CA LYS A 187 -12.91 -12.65 14.98
C LYS A 187 -11.48 -13.16 15.12
N VAL A 188 -10.52 -12.38 14.63
CA VAL A 188 -9.11 -12.58 14.91
C VAL A 188 -8.90 -12.34 16.40
N GLN A 189 -8.49 -13.39 17.12
CA GLN A 189 -8.10 -13.32 18.52
C GLN A 189 -6.89 -12.38 18.66
N SER A 190 -7.09 -11.23 19.27
CA SER A 190 -6.02 -10.37 19.77
C SER A 190 -5.44 -11.01 21.03
N GLY A 191 -4.42 -11.85 20.85
CA GLY A 191 -3.49 -12.22 21.92
C GLY A 191 -2.53 -11.06 22.18
N ILE A 192 -2.91 -10.18 23.10
CA ILE A 192 -1.97 -9.24 23.72
C ILE A 192 -1.29 -10.03 24.84
N TYR A 193 -0.02 -10.35 24.65
CA TYR A 193 0.83 -10.91 25.69
C TYR A 193 1.12 -9.83 26.75
N ASN A 194 0.84 -10.16 28.01
CA ASN A 194 1.58 -9.63 29.16
C ASN A 194 2.74 -10.56 29.46
#